data_AF-A0A7S2EUB7-F1
#
_entry.id   AF-A0A7S2EUB7-F1
#
_cell.length_a   1.000
_cell.length_b   1.000
_cell.length_c   1.000
_cell.angle_alpha   90.00
_cell.angle_beta   90.00
_cell.angle_gamma   90.00
#
_symmetry.space_group_name_H-M   'P 1'
#
loop_
_entity.id
_entity.type
_entity.pdbx_description
1 polymer ?
#
loop_
_entity_poly.entity_id
_entity_poly.type
_entity_poly.pdbx_seq_one_letter_code
_entity_poly.pdbx_strand_id
1 'polypeptide(L)'
;PLPLPPTNIEVMDLSTESLQRRQEHEQLLLNLEAKKRAFAMDVPTLPNDVKHALRELGQPVRLFGENLANVRDRLRMVLAKIEVMKEGGVFVDSAFAGDIGAVVPPPPPPPLP
;
A
#
# COMPACT_ATOMS: atom_id res chain seq x y z
N PRO A 1 -35.89 -39.96 20.64
CA PRO A 1 -34.55 -39.46 20.25
C PRO A 1 -34.46 -39.35 18.72
N LEU A 2 -34.43 -38.13 18.19
CA LEU A 2 -34.31 -37.87 16.75
C LEU A 2 -32.91 -38.26 16.27
N PRO A 3 -32.76 -38.94 15.12
CA PRO A 3 -31.45 -39.24 14.54
C PRO A 3 -30.79 -37.93 14.08
N LEU A 4 -29.53 -37.74 14.47
CA LEU A 4 -28.75 -36.59 14.03
C LEU A 4 -28.49 -36.68 12.52
N PRO A 5 -28.60 -35.58 11.76
CA PRO A 5 -28.17 -35.58 10.36
C PRO A 5 -26.67 -35.90 10.29
N PRO A 6 -26.20 -36.60 9.24
CA PRO A 6 -24.77 -36.81 9.05
C PRO A 6 -24.10 -35.44 8.93
N THR A 7 -23.23 -35.11 9.88
CA THR A 7 -22.34 -33.97 9.80
C THR A 7 -21.18 -34.29 8.85
N ASN A 8 -21.49 -34.73 7.63
CA ASN A 8 -20.56 -34.56 6.52
C ASN A 8 -20.80 -33.15 5.97
N ILE A 9 -20.34 -32.18 6.75
CA ILE A 9 -19.91 -30.92 6.17
C ILE A 9 -18.56 -31.27 5.56
N GLU A 10 -18.59 -31.93 4.40
CA GLU A 10 -17.47 -31.91 3.50
C GLU A 10 -17.29 -30.45 3.15
N VAL A 11 -16.41 -29.79 3.89
CA VAL A 11 -15.79 -28.55 3.49
C VAL A 11 -14.96 -28.93 2.25
N MET A 12 -15.66 -29.10 1.14
CA MET A 12 -15.11 -29.41 -0.17
C MET A 12 -13.97 -28.42 -0.38
N ASP A 13 -12.77 -28.93 -0.61
CA ASP A 13 -11.51 -28.20 -0.80
C ASP A 13 -11.75 -26.93 -1.65
N LEU A 14 -12.08 -25.83 -0.97
CA LEU A 14 -12.23 -24.51 -1.56
C LEU A 14 -10.80 -24.07 -1.84
N SER A 15 -10.35 -24.50 -3.02
CA SER A 15 -9.01 -24.52 -3.55
C SER A 15 -8.08 -23.43 -3.01
N THR A 16 -6.82 -23.81 -2.82
CA THR A 16 -5.70 -22.87 -2.62
C THR A 16 -5.77 -21.67 -3.57
N GLU A 17 -6.22 -21.91 -4.80
CA GLU A 17 -6.48 -20.90 -5.82
C GLU A 17 -7.59 -19.89 -5.44
N SER A 18 -8.69 -20.33 -4.81
CA SER A 18 -9.77 -19.45 -4.32
C SER A 18 -9.32 -18.55 -3.17
N LEU A 19 -8.44 -19.05 -2.30
CA LEU A 19 -7.82 -18.26 -1.24
C LEU A 19 -6.83 -17.23 -1.81
N GLN A 20 -6.00 -17.66 -2.77
CA GLN A 20 -5.06 -16.78 -3.47
C GLN A 20 -5.80 -15.65 -4.22
N ARG A 21 -6.86 -15.98 -4.97
CA ARG A 21 -7.67 -14.96 -5.66
C ARG A 21 -8.30 -13.96 -4.71
N ARG A 22 -8.76 -14.40 -3.53
CA ARG A 22 -9.29 -13.50 -2.50
C ARG A 22 -8.21 -12.58 -1.93
N GLN A 23 -7.02 -13.11 -1.66
CA GLN A 23 -5.88 -12.34 -1.18
C GLN A 23 -5.40 -11.31 -2.21
N GLU A 24 -5.26 -11.70 -3.48
CA GLU A 24 -4.90 -10.79 -4.57
C GLU A 24 -5.94 -9.68 -4.76
N HIS A 25 -7.23 -10.05 -4.69
CA HIS A 25 -8.33 -9.09 -4.79
C HIS A 25 -8.32 -8.08 -3.64
N GLU A 26 -8.10 -8.54 -2.41
CA GLU A 26 -8.00 -7.70 -1.22
C GLU A 26 -6.79 -6.75 -1.31
N GLN A 27 -5.62 -7.27 -1.72
CA GLN A 27 -4.44 -6.44 -1.97
C GLN A 27 -4.70 -5.38 -3.04
N LEU A 28 -5.40 -5.72 -4.11
CA LEU A 28 -5.75 -4.76 -5.16
C LEU A 28 -6.66 -3.66 -4.63
N LEU A 29 -7.67 -3.99 -3.83
CA LEU A 29 -8.56 -3.01 -3.20
C LEU A 29 -7.80 -2.04 -2.30
N LEU A 30 -6.91 -2.54 -1.43
CA LEU A 30 -6.07 -1.70 -0.58
C LEU A 30 -5.19 -0.74 -1.39
N ASN A 31 -4.58 -1.24 -2.48
CA ASN A 31 -3.79 -0.41 -3.38
C ASN A 31 -4.63 0.69 -4.07
N LEU A 32 -5.88 0.39 -4.43
CA LEU A 32 -6.79 1.38 -5.00
C LEU A 32 -7.20 2.44 -3.99
N GLU A 33 -7.47 2.07 -2.74
CA GLU A 33 -7.77 3.02 -1.67
C GLU A 33 -6.58 3.93 -1.34
N ALA A 34 -5.37 3.37 -1.25
CA ALA A 34 -4.14 4.13 -1.06
C ALA A 34 -3.91 5.14 -2.18
N LYS A 35 -4.12 4.74 -3.45
CA LYS A 35 -4.05 5.65 -4.60
C LYS A 35 -5.10 6.75 -4.54
N LYS A 36 -6.35 6.44 -4.18
CA LYS A 36 -7.41 7.44 -4.01
C LYS A 36 -7.05 8.47 -2.93
N ARG A 37 -6.51 8.01 -1.79
CA ARG A 37 -6.05 8.92 -0.72
C ARG A 37 -4.88 9.77 -1.18
N ALA A 38 -3.90 9.21 -1.90
CA ALA A 38 -2.78 9.97 -2.45
C ALA A 38 -3.25 11.08 -3.42
N PHE A 39 -4.25 10.83 -4.27
CA PHE A 39 -4.84 11.87 -5.12
C PHE A 39 -5.62 12.93 -4.33
N ALA A 40 -6.16 12.58 -3.17
CA ALA A 40 -6.83 13.52 -2.26
C ALA A 40 -5.84 14.31 -1.39
N MET A 41 -4.57 13.91 -1.31
CA MET A 41 -3.56 14.70 -0.59
C MET A 41 -3.30 16.01 -1.33
N ASP A 42 -3.56 17.11 -0.62
CA ASP A 42 -3.29 18.43 -1.13
C ASP A 42 -1.78 18.64 -1.19
N VAL A 43 -1.28 18.93 -2.38
CA VAL A 43 0.15 19.15 -2.64
C VAL A 43 0.28 20.56 -3.19
N PRO A 44 1.29 21.33 -2.72
CA PRO A 44 1.51 22.67 -3.21
C PRO A 44 1.56 22.71 -4.75
N THR A 45 0.81 23.63 -5.33
CA THR A 45 0.76 23.82 -6.79
C THR A 45 1.81 24.82 -7.27
N LEU A 46 2.30 25.68 -6.37
CA LEU A 46 3.31 26.68 -6.66
C LEU A 46 4.71 26.04 -6.71
N PRO A 47 5.51 26.32 -7.75
CA PRO A 47 6.84 25.73 -7.89
C PRO A 47 7.79 26.04 -6.74
N ASN A 48 7.66 27.19 -6.08
CA ASN A 48 8.54 27.56 -4.97
C ASN A 48 8.23 26.72 -3.73
N ASP A 49 6.95 26.56 -3.41
CA ASP A 49 6.50 25.79 -2.24
C ASP A 49 6.87 24.30 -2.40
N VAL A 50 6.75 23.75 -3.62
CA VAL A 50 7.18 22.38 -3.92
C VAL A 50 8.68 22.20 -3.66
N LYS A 51 9.50 23.19 -4.05
CA LYS A 51 10.96 23.14 -3.79
C LYS A 51 11.27 23.23 -2.31
N HIS A 52 10.55 24.09 -1.57
CA HIS A 52 10.71 24.21 -0.12
C HIS A 52 10.36 22.91 0.59
N ALA A 53 9.19 22.33 0.28
CA ALA A 53 8.76 21.05 0.85
C ALA A 53 9.77 19.93 0.56
N LEU A 54 10.25 19.81 -0.68
CA LEU A 54 11.29 18.82 -1.02
C LEU A 54 12.60 19.02 -0.25
N ARG A 55 13.01 20.27 0.00
CA ARG A 55 14.20 20.58 0.81
C ARG A 55 14.01 20.22 2.27
N GLU A 56 12.86 20.52 2.85
CA GLU A 56 12.53 20.17 4.25
C GLU A 56 12.54 18.65 4.46
N LEU A 57 12.12 17.90 3.45
CA LEU A 57 12.14 16.43 3.44
C LEU A 57 13.51 15.82 3.10
N GLY A 58 14.56 16.65 2.89
CA GLY A 58 15.89 16.19 2.51
C GLY A 58 15.97 15.54 1.12
N GLN A 59 14.97 15.76 0.27
CA GLN A 59 14.89 15.18 -1.06
C GLN A 59 15.53 16.09 -2.12
N PRO A 60 16.07 15.54 -3.21
CA PRO A 60 16.54 16.34 -4.33
C PRO A 60 15.40 17.21 -4.88
N VAL A 61 15.70 18.49 -5.14
CA VAL A 61 14.68 19.48 -5.52
C VAL A 61 14.15 19.24 -6.93
N ARG A 62 15.02 18.84 -7.86
CA ARG A 62 14.65 18.49 -9.24
C ARG A 62 15.67 17.50 -9.80
N LEU A 63 15.18 16.46 -10.45
CA LEU A 63 16.01 15.51 -11.20
C LEU A 63 16.15 15.95 -12.66
N PHE A 64 17.15 15.41 -13.34
CA PHE A 64 17.36 15.67 -14.76
C PHE A 64 16.18 15.13 -15.58
N GLY A 65 15.63 15.94 -16.49
CA GLY A 65 14.46 15.56 -17.31
C GLY A 65 13.10 15.66 -16.61
N GLU A 66 13.03 16.05 -15.34
CA GLU A 66 11.74 16.29 -14.67
C GLU A 66 11.08 17.59 -15.13
N ASN A 67 9.81 17.52 -15.55
CA ASN A 67 8.93 18.69 -15.73
C ASN A 67 8.25 19.07 -14.39
N LEU A 68 7.56 20.21 -14.34
CA LEU A 68 6.89 20.69 -13.11
C LEU A 68 5.84 19.71 -12.57
N ALA A 69 5.13 19.00 -13.45
CA ALA A 69 4.16 17.98 -13.05
C ALA A 69 4.85 16.80 -12.36
N ASN A 70 5.93 16.28 -12.94
CA ASN A 70 6.71 15.17 -12.40
C ASN A 70 7.31 15.50 -11.03
N VAL A 71 7.81 16.74 -10.83
CA VAL A 71 8.32 17.18 -9.51
C VAL A 71 7.21 17.16 -8.47
N ARG A 72 6.02 17.68 -8.83
CA ARG A 72 4.85 17.71 -7.93
C ARG A 72 4.34 16.30 -7.62
N ASP A 73 4.30 15.42 -8.62
CA ASP A 73 3.88 14.03 -8.46
C ASP A 73 4.86 13.26 -7.57
N ARG A 74 6.17 13.52 -7.69
CA ARG A 74 7.18 12.98 -6.76
C ARG A 74 6.97 13.50 -5.34
N LEU A 75 6.73 14.79 -5.15
CA LEU A 75 6.43 15.34 -3.83
C LEU A 75 5.19 14.67 -3.22
N ARG A 76 4.13 14.46 -4.02
CA ARG A 76 2.93 13.71 -3.60
C ARG A 76 3.27 12.30 -3.13
N MET A 77 4.08 11.57 -3.90
CA MET A 77 4.51 10.22 -3.54
C MET A 77 5.32 10.19 -2.24
N VAL A 78 6.25 11.13 -2.07
CA VAL A 78 7.07 11.21 -0.85
C VAL A 78 6.20 11.50 0.36
N LEU A 79 5.27 12.45 0.27
CA LEU A 79 4.35 12.79 1.37
C LEU A 79 3.42 11.61 1.72
N ALA A 80 2.86 10.94 0.71
CA ALA A 80 2.04 9.75 0.92
C ALA A 80 2.83 8.62 1.60
N LYS A 81 4.10 8.44 1.23
CA LYS A 81 4.99 7.46 1.86
C LYS A 81 5.23 7.77 3.34
N ILE A 82 5.48 9.04 3.67
CA ILE A 82 5.69 9.48 5.05
C ILE A 82 4.42 9.27 5.87
N GLU A 83 3.24 9.61 5.34
CA GLU A 83 1.99 9.43 6.06
C GLU A 83 1.70 7.96 6.35
N VAL A 84 1.90 7.08 5.37
CA VAL A 84 1.70 5.65 5.60
C VAL A 84 2.74 5.07 6.55
N MET A 85 4.00 5.51 6.49
CA MET A 85 5.02 5.12 7.49
C MET A 85 4.61 5.55 8.91
N LYS A 86 4.00 6.74 9.04
CA LYS A 86 3.53 7.27 10.32
C LYS A 86 2.29 6.52 10.84
N GLU A 87 1.42 6.05 9.95
CA GLU A 87 0.25 5.22 10.28
C GLU A 87 0.59 3.75 10.55
N GLY A 88 1.86 3.34 10.43
CA GLY A 88 2.33 1.97 10.68
C GLY A 88 2.25 1.04 9.47
N GLY A 89 2.04 1.57 8.27
CA GLY A 89 2.03 0.80 7.03
C GLY A 89 3.42 0.50 6.48
N VAL A 90 3.60 -0.74 6.00
CA VAL A 90 4.84 -1.24 5.40
C VAL A 90 4.84 -0.94 3.89
N PHE A 91 5.85 -0.22 3.41
CA PHE A 91 6.05 0.03 1.98
C PHE A 91 7.29 -0.70 1.46
N VAL A 92 7.09 -1.57 0.47
CA VAL A 92 8.15 -2.30 -0.26
C VAL A 92 8.36 -1.63 -1.61
N ASP A 93 9.29 -0.68 -1.69
CA ASP A 93 9.77 -0.12 -2.96
C ASP A 93 11.17 -0.66 -3.27
N SER A 94 11.29 -1.48 -4.32
CA SER A 94 12.56 -2.12 -4.73
C SER A 94 13.60 -1.17 -5.34
N ALA A 95 13.20 0.06 -5.71
CA ALA A 95 14.09 1.04 -6.36
C ALA A 95 14.99 1.83 -5.39
N PHE A 96 14.78 1.69 -4.08
CA PHE A 96 15.59 2.34 -3.03
C PHE A 96 16.06 1.31 -1.97
N ALA A 97 16.26 0.07 -2.40
CA ALA A 97 16.65 -1.07 -1.57
C ALA A 97 18.12 -1.01 -1.10
N GLY A 98 18.47 0.08 -0.42
CA GLY A 98 19.63 0.14 0.47
C GLY A 98 19.11 0.29 1.89
N ASP A 99 19.05 -0.82 2.62
CA ASP A 99 19.08 -0.85 4.09
C ASP A 99 17.79 -0.56 4.88
N ILE A 100 16.70 -1.28 4.59
CA ILE A 100 15.68 -1.59 5.62
C ILE A 100 15.12 -2.98 5.36
N GLY A 101 15.34 -3.88 6.33
CA GLY A 101 15.01 -5.30 6.24
C GLY A 101 13.57 -5.55 5.81
N ALA A 102 13.41 -6.50 4.88
CA ALA A 102 12.10 -6.97 4.44
C ALA A 102 11.32 -7.53 5.64
N VAL A 103 10.41 -6.73 6.20
CA VAL A 103 9.40 -7.22 7.13
C VAL A 103 8.29 -7.86 6.28
N VAL A 104 8.32 -9.19 6.24
CA VAL A 104 7.23 -10.02 5.71
C VAL A 104 5.97 -9.70 6.53
N PRO A 105 4.82 -9.39 5.89
CA PRO A 105 3.59 -9.14 6.63
C PRO A 105 3.15 -10.41 7.38
N PRO A 106 2.59 -10.28 8.60
CA PRO A 106 2.08 -11.43 9.34
C PRO A 106 0.94 -12.10 8.56
N PRO A 107 0.86 -13.45 8.57
CA PRO A 107 -0.21 -14.17 7.89
C PRO A 107 -1.59 -13.73 8.44
N PRO A 108 -2.63 -13.66 7.59
CA PRO A 108 -3.96 -13.26 8.02
C PRO A 108 -4.48 -14.21 9.12
N PRO A 109 -5.20 -13.69 10.14
CA PRO A 109 -5.76 -14.52 11.19
C PRO A 109 -6.75 -15.54 10.61
N PRO A 110 -6.77 -16.78 11.10
CA PRO A 110 -7.71 -17.79 10.62
C PRO A 110 -9.15 -17.30 10.86
N PRO A 111 -10.10 -17.64 9.96
CA PRO A 111 -11.50 -17.28 10.16
C PRO A 111 -11.99 -17.86 11.49
N LEU A 112 -12.60 -17.01 12.31
CA LEU A 112 -13.23 -17.42 13.56
C LEU A 112 -14.37 -18.42 13.27
N PRO A 113 -14.59 -19.41 14.15
CA PRO A 113 -15.57 -20.49 13.95
C PRO A 113 -17.00 -20.00 13.88
#